data_AF-A0A9N8M8J9-F1
#
_entry.id   AF-A0A9N8M8J9-F1
#
_cell.length_a   1.000
_cell.length_b   1.000
_cell.length_c   1.000
_cell.angle_alpha   90.00
_cell.angle_beta   90.00
_cell.angle_gamma   90.00
#
_symmetry.space_group_name_H-M   'P 1'
#
loop_
_entity.id
_entity.type
_entity.pdbx_description
1 polymer ?
#
loop_
_entity_poly.entity_id
_entity_poly.type
_entity_poly.pdbx_seq_one_letter_code
_entity_poly.pdbx_strand_id
1 'polypeptide(L)'
;MALPAGIPVHRTPLHPVNFLLRAACVDPNKFCIVHPEREFRFTYQQWAARVLSLAFALKATPNFKEGDRCAVIAPNTPLILEAYNAVPAIGG
;
A
#
# COMPACT_ATOMS: atom_id res chain seq x y z
N MET A 1 -7.52 -8.62 3.29
CA MET A 1 -7.19 -9.78 2.44
C MET A 1 -7.21 -11.02 3.31
N ALA A 2 -8.03 -12.01 2.99
CA ALA A 2 -8.10 -13.25 3.78
C ALA A 2 -6.83 -14.08 3.52
N LEU A 3 -6.29 -14.71 4.56
CA LEU A 3 -5.21 -15.69 4.38
C LEU A 3 -5.76 -16.89 3.58
N PRO A 4 -4.99 -17.47 2.64
CA PRO A 4 -5.35 -18.72 2.01
C PRO A 4 -5.72 -19.80 3.05
N ALA A 5 -6.76 -20.58 2.77
CA ALA A 5 -7.16 -21.66 3.66
C ALA A 5 -6.03 -22.70 3.80
N GLY A 6 -5.85 -23.26 5.01
CA GLY A 6 -4.89 -24.34 5.27
C GLY A 6 -3.46 -23.92 5.58
N ILE A 7 -3.19 -22.62 5.80
CA ILE A 7 -1.85 -22.18 6.21
C ILE A 7 -1.63 -22.46 7.72
N PRO A 8 -0.54 -23.14 8.11
CA PRO A 8 -0.21 -23.34 9.52
C PRO A 8 0.01 -22.03 10.26
N VAL A 9 -0.36 -21.95 11.55
CA VAL A 9 -0.23 -20.72 12.37
C VAL A 9 1.20 -20.16 12.47
N HIS A 10 2.21 -21.02 12.29
CA HIS A 10 3.62 -20.63 12.29
C HIS A 10 4.13 -20.14 10.93
N ARG A 11 3.27 -20.09 9.91
CA ARG A 11 3.59 -19.61 8.56
C ARG A 11 2.73 -18.40 8.23
N THR A 12 3.38 -17.30 7.87
CA THR A 12 2.70 -16.11 7.33
C THR A 12 3.18 -15.92 5.88
N PRO A 13 2.29 -15.99 4.88
CA PRO A 13 2.65 -15.67 3.51
C PRO A 13 3.17 -14.25 3.40
N LEU A 14 4.25 -14.07 2.64
CA LEU A 14 4.78 -12.75 2.35
C LEU A 14 3.82 -12.04 1.40
N HIS A 15 3.29 -10.91 1.87
CA HIS A 15 2.50 -10.02 1.06
C HIS A 15 3.05 -8.60 1.25
N PRO A 16 3.37 -7.86 0.17
CA PRO A 16 4.06 -6.57 0.26
C PRO A 16 3.28 -5.53 1.07
N VAL A 17 1.94 -5.63 1.08
CA VAL A 17 1.05 -4.68 1.77
C VAL A 17 0.85 -5.02 3.27
N ASN A 18 1.26 -6.22 3.72
CA ASN A 18 1.02 -6.66 5.10
C ASN A 18 1.70 -5.75 6.14
N PHE A 19 2.87 -5.23 5.81
CA PHE A 19 3.59 -4.32 6.69
C PHE A 19 2.76 -3.05 6.98
N LEU A 20 2.26 -2.40 5.92
CA LEU A 20 1.47 -1.18 6.04
C LEU A 20 0.20 -1.40 6.87
N LEU A 21 -0.54 -2.47 6.57
CA LEU A 21 -1.75 -2.80 7.31
C LEU A 21 -1.47 -3.04 8.80
N ARG A 22 -0.40 -3.80 9.12
CA ARG A 22 -0.02 -4.03 10.51
C ARG A 22 0.43 -2.74 11.20
N ALA A 23 1.24 -1.91 10.55
CA ALA A 23 1.71 -0.66 11.11
C ALA A 23 0.56 0.30 11.42
N ALA A 24 -0.42 0.40 10.52
CA ALA A 24 -1.63 1.20 10.73
C ALA A 24 -2.51 0.66 11.87
N CYS A 25 -2.51 -0.64 12.15
CA CYS A 25 -3.23 -1.22 13.29
C CYS A 25 -2.49 -1.06 14.63
N VAL A 26 -1.16 -1.17 14.63
CA VAL A 26 -0.35 -1.17 15.87
C VAL A 26 -0.08 0.25 16.37
N ASP A 27 0.30 1.17 15.49
CA ASP A 27 0.62 2.55 15.85
C ASP A 27 0.12 3.53 14.77
N PRO A 28 -1.21 3.76 14.71
CA PRO A 28 -1.84 4.53 13.63
C PRO A 28 -1.37 5.98 13.55
N ASN A 29 -1.00 6.58 14.68
CA ASN A 29 -0.68 8.01 14.80
C ASN A 29 0.80 8.31 14.59
N LYS A 30 1.66 7.29 14.50
CA LYS A 30 3.08 7.48 14.22
C LYS A 30 3.33 7.95 12.80
N PHE A 31 4.17 8.97 12.66
CA PHE A 31 4.62 9.47 11.36
C PHE A 31 5.45 8.41 10.64
N CYS A 32 5.04 8.07 9.41
CA CYS A 32 5.70 7.08 8.57
C CYS A 32 6.35 7.69 7.33
N ILE A 33 5.82 8.81 6.83
CA ILE A 33 6.35 9.56 5.70
C ILE A 33 6.58 10.99 6.15
N VAL A 34 7.78 11.50 5.95
CA VAL A 34 8.17 12.89 6.26
C VAL A 34 8.94 13.43 5.07
N HIS A 35 8.44 14.50 4.46
CA HIS A 35 9.17 15.24 3.43
C HIS A 35 9.48 16.64 3.98
N PRO A 36 10.68 16.85 4.55
CA PRO A 36 10.99 18.10 5.27
C PRO A 36 10.98 19.32 4.35
N GLU A 37 11.56 19.20 3.15
CA GLU A 37 11.65 20.30 2.17
C GLU A 37 10.29 20.82 1.67
N ARG A 38 9.24 19.99 1.74
CA ARG A 38 7.88 20.31 1.29
C ARG A 38 6.88 20.40 2.44
N GLU A 39 7.38 20.34 3.67
CA GLU A 39 6.63 20.48 4.93
C GLU A 39 5.42 19.56 5.09
N PHE A 40 5.40 18.38 4.45
CA PHE A 40 4.32 17.42 4.63
C PHE A 40 4.78 16.15 5.37
N ARG A 41 3.85 15.61 6.16
CA ARG A 41 4.04 14.39 6.95
C ARG A 41 2.75 13.59 6.95
N PHE A 42 2.87 12.27 6.94
CA PHE A 42 1.72 11.36 7.05
C PHE A 42 1.93 10.36 8.16
N THR A 43 0.86 10.07 8.88
CA THR A 43 0.82 8.95 9.82
C THR A 43 0.56 7.64 9.08
N TYR A 44 0.84 6.49 9.73
CA TYR A 44 0.51 5.18 9.14
C TYR A 44 -0.96 5.04 8.78
N GLN A 45 -1.87 5.56 9.60
CA GLN A 45 -3.31 5.55 9.30
C GLN A 45 -3.63 6.37 8.04
N GLN A 46 -3.09 7.58 7.93
CA GLN A 46 -3.32 8.44 6.77
C GLN A 46 -2.76 7.81 5.50
N TRP A 47 -1.54 7.28 5.57
CA TRP A 47 -0.90 6.64 4.44
C TRP A 47 -1.65 5.37 3.99
N ALA A 48 -2.10 4.54 4.93
CA ALA A 48 -2.91 3.35 4.63
C ALA A 48 -4.24 3.71 3.93
N ALA A 49 -4.92 4.76 4.40
CA ALA A 49 -6.14 5.25 3.76
C ALA A 49 -5.88 5.71 2.32
N ARG A 50 -4.78 6.43 2.09
CA ARG A 50 -4.39 6.92 0.75
C ARG A 50 -4.04 5.77 -0.20
N VAL A 51 -3.29 4.77 0.27
CA VAL A 51 -3.00 3.55 -0.48
C VAL A 51 -4.28 2.83 -0.87
N LEU A 52 -5.23 2.70 0.06
CA LEU A 52 -6.52 2.07 -0.19
C LEU A 52 -7.32 2.83 -1.26
N SER A 53 -7.38 4.16 -1.17
CA SER A 53 -8.05 5.00 -2.17
C SER A 53 -7.43 4.83 -3.56
N LEU A 54 -6.10 4.81 -3.67
CA LEU A 54 -5.41 4.59 -4.93
C LEU A 54 -5.67 3.17 -5.47
N ALA A 55 -5.62 2.15 -4.62
CA ALA A 55 -5.90 0.77 -5.01
C ALA A 55 -7.32 0.63 -5.59
N PHE A 56 -8.33 1.21 -4.94
CA PHE A 56 -9.70 1.20 -5.48
C PHE A 56 -9.83 1.97 -6.79
N ALA A 57 -9.16 3.12 -6.93
CA ALA A 57 -9.16 3.88 -8.18
C ALA A 57 -8.52 3.10 -9.33
N LEU A 58 -7.39 2.43 -9.09
CA LEU A 58 -6.73 1.58 -10.08
C LEU A 58 -7.59 0.37 -10.45
N LYS A 59 -8.21 -0.29 -9.46
CA LYS A 59 -9.13 -1.41 -9.69
C LYS A 59 -10.36 -1.02 -10.51
N ALA A 60 -10.80 0.24 -10.40
CA ALA A 60 -11.91 0.77 -11.19
C ALA A 60 -11.51 1.16 -12.62
N THR A 61 -10.22 1.10 -12.97
CA THR A 61 -9.74 1.44 -14.31
C THR A 61 -10.23 0.39 -15.32
N PRO A 62 -10.84 0.81 -16.45
CA PRO A 62 -11.31 -0.13 -17.46
C PRO A 62 -10.18 -1.04 -17.98
N ASN A 63 -10.49 -2.31 -18.14
CA ASN A 63 -9.60 -3.36 -18.67
C ASN A 63 -8.41 -3.76 -17.79
N PHE A 64 -8.22 -3.18 -16.60
CA PHE A 64 -7.20 -3.67 -15.67
C PHE A 64 -7.59 -5.04 -15.12
N LYS A 65 -6.65 -5.98 -15.16
CA LYS A 65 -6.78 -7.34 -14.64
C LYS A 65 -5.65 -7.66 -13.68
N GLU A 66 -5.90 -8.58 -12.77
CA GLU A 66 -4.84 -9.18 -11.95
C GLU A 66 -3.77 -9.77 -12.87
N GLY A 67 -2.51 -9.42 -12.63
CA GLY A 67 -1.35 -9.77 -13.44
C GLY A 67 -0.94 -8.72 -14.48
N ASP A 68 -1.75 -7.66 -14.68
CA ASP A 68 -1.37 -6.55 -15.57
C ASP A 68 -0.24 -5.71 -14.96
N ARG A 69 0.56 -5.08 -15.82
CA ARG A 69 1.73 -4.29 -15.40
C ARG A 69 1.39 -2.82 -15.28
N CYS A 70 1.74 -2.21 -14.16
CA CYS A 70 1.63 -0.75 -13.96
C CYS A 70 2.99 -0.06 -14.15
N ALA A 71 3.06 0.93 -15.04
CA ALA A 71 4.21 1.82 -15.13
C ALA A 71 4.01 3.01 -14.18
N VAL A 72 4.97 3.25 -13.30
CA VAL A 72 4.94 4.37 -12.34
C VAL A 72 5.95 5.43 -12.76
N ILE A 73 5.45 6.62 -13.10
CA ILE A 73 6.28 7.79 -13.38
C ILE A 73 6.08 8.77 -12.23
N ALA A 74 7.12 8.95 -11.43
CA ALA A 74 7.09 9.84 -10.28
C ALA A 74 8.45 10.54 -10.09
N PRO A 75 8.47 11.76 -9.54
CA PRO A 75 9.72 12.37 -9.09
C PRO A 75 10.27 11.59 -7.90
N ASN A 76 11.56 11.77 -7.59
CA ASN A 76 12.23 11.18 -6.42
C ASN A 76 11.70 11.78 -5.11
N THR A 77 10.47 11.41 -4.75
CA THR A 77 9.73 11.90 -3.58
C THR A 77 9.09 10.71 -2.88
N PRO A 78 8.86 10.78 -1.55
CA PRO A 78 8.32 9.65 -0.80
C PRO A 78 6.86 9.32 -1.16
N LEU A 79 6.17 10.16 -1.95
CA LEU A 79 4.80 9.91 -2.39
C LEU A 79 4.68 8.68 -3.31
N ILE A 80 5.77 8.26 -3.96
CA ILE A 80 5.80 7.01 -4.75
C ILE A 80 5.45 5.77 -3.90
N LEU A 81 5.61 5.84 -2.57
CA LEU A 81 5.27 4.77 -1.64
C LEU A 81 3.79 4.37 -1.70
N GLU A 82 2.90 5.28 -2.11
CA GLU A 82 1.49 4.96 -2.33
C GLU A 82 1.32 3.96 -3.47
N ALA A 83 1.93 4.23 -4.63
CA ALA A 83 1.92 3.32 -5.76
C ALA A 83 2.62 1.99 -5.43
N TYR A 84 3.72 2.05 -4.68
CA TYR A 84 4.47 0.86 -4.25
C TYR A 84 3.62 -0.14 -3.44
N ASN A 85 2.59 0.34 -2.73
CA ASN A 85 1.68 -0.53 -1.97
C ASN A 85 0.36 -0.78 -2.69
N ALA A 86 -0.19 0.22 -3.39
CA ALA A 86 -1.50 0.11 -4.02
C ALA A 86 -1.52 -0.83 -5.22
N VAL A 87 -0.46 -0.83 -6.03
CA VAL A 87 -0.31 -1.65 -7.25
C VAL A 87 -0.25 -3.15 -6.88
N PRO A 88 0.63 -3.59 -5.95
CA PRO A 88 0.55 -4.97 -5.45
C PRO A 88 -0.76 -5.33 -4.74
N ALA A 89 -1.46 -4.36 -4.13
CA ALA A 89 -2.73 -4.62 -3.43
C ALA A 89 -3.86 -5.07 -4.36
N ILE A 90 -3.78 -4.74 -5.65
CA ILE A 90 -4.79 -5.09 -6.66
C ILE A 90 -4.33 -6.22 -7.59
N GLY A 91 -3.16 -6.82 -7.32
CA GLY A 91 -2.70 -8.01 -8.02
C GLY A 91 -1.91 -7.76 -9.31
N GLY A 92 -1.36 -6.57 -9.55
CA GLY A 92 -0.51 -6.30 -10.71
C GLY A 92 0.31 -5.04 -10.56
#